data_AF-A0AAV7NG59-F1
#
_entry.id   AF-A0AAV7NG59-F1
#
_cell.length_a   1.000
_cell.length_b   1.000
_cell.length_c   1.000
_cell.angle_alpha   90.00
_cell.angle_beta   90.00
_cell.angle_gamma   90.00
#
_symmetry.space_group_name_H-M   'P 1'
#
loop_
_entity.id
_entity.type
_entity.pdbx_description
1 polymer ?
#
loop_
_entity_poly.entity_id
_entity_poly.type
_entity_poly.pdbx_seq_one_letter_code
_entity_poly.pdbx_strand_id
1 'polypeptide(L)'
;MEATDRILQEIAAEGRRLEVMDAKISDLTVASTSIRADITSFRETVTDLDQRLSVVEDRVAVLPDQEAELRSLRAKVTGLEDSSSRDNVRFFGILEYKEGYDIKTFLKTALPKITGLAFSSPLEFQQAHRIGSLHKETHDKPRPIIACFLRHEQACQIISVAKSQGPLSLEGNKIDIGNKGEKRQQEKERQRDTRGQQEKKRPQEKERQRDTRGQQEKKRPQEKERQRDTRRQQERKRPQEKERQRDARRQQGRKHPQEKEGSELQEGSKGD
;
A
#
# COMPACT_ATOMS: atom_id res chain seq x y z
N MET A 1 10.59 19.40 99.52
CA MET A 1 11.40 18.96 98.37
C MET A 1 10.56 18.25 97.31
N GLU A 2 9.59 17.39 97.66
CA GLU A 2 8.81 16.65 96.65
C GLU A 2 7.91 17.51 95.73
N ALA A 3 7.33 18.61 96.22
CA ALA A 3 6.44 19.46 95.43
C ALA A 3 7.19 20.24 94.33
N THR A 4 8.42 20.69 94.63
CA THR A 4 9.27 21.41 93.67
C THR A 4 9.76 20.47 92.57
N ASP A 5 10.08 19.22 92.90
CA ASP A 5 10.50 18.22 91.91
C ASP A 5 9.38 17.83 90.95
N ARG A 6 8.13 17.74 91.43
CA ARG A 6 6.96 17.52 90.56
C ARG A 6 6.77 18.65 89.56
N ILE A 7 6.89 19.91 90.00
CA ILE A 7 6.77 21.08 89.14
C ILE A 7 7.89 21.09 88.08
N LEU A 8 9.14 20.76 88.47
CA LEU A 8 10.26 20.68 87.54
C LEU A 8 10.08 19.55 86.51
N GLN A 9 9.54 18.40 86.91
CA GLN A 9 9.21 17.30 85.98
C GLN A 9 8.13 17.68 84.97
N GLU A 10 7.11 18.43 85.41
CA GLU A 10 6.02 18.87 84.56
C GLU A 10 6.48 19.95 83.56
N ILE A 11 7.29 20.92 84.00
CA ILE A 11 7.94 21.90 83.12
C ILE A 11 8.81 21.19 82.08
N ALA A 12 9.58 20.17 82.48
CA ALA A 12 10.40 19.40 81.54
C ALA A 12 9.56 18.58 80.56
N ALA A 13 8.39 18.07 80.98
CA ALA A 13 7.46 17.36 80.09
C ALA A 13 6.81 18.31 79.08
N GLU A 14 6.45 19.53 79.51
CA GLU A 14 5.89 20.55 78.63
C GLU A 14 6.93 21.09 77.64
N GLY A 15 8.19 21.25 78.08
CA GLY A 15 9.31 21.55 77.17
C GLY A 15 9.47 20.53 76.06
N ARG A 16 9.40 19.22 76.37
CA ARG A 16 9.42 18.16 75.35
C ARG A 16 8.22 18.21 74.40
N ARG A 17 7.03 18.60 74.88
CA ARG A 17 5.85 18.77 74.03
C ARG A 17 6.02 19.94 73.06
N LEU A 18 6.59 21.05 73.52
CA LEU A 18 6.90 22.20 72.70
C LEU A 18 7.90 21.85 71.59
N GLU A 19 8.98 21.11 71.91
CA GLU A 19 9.94 20.64 70.91
C GLU A 19 9.29 19.78 69.82
N VAL A 20 8.38 18.87 70.21
CA VAL A 20 7.63 18.04 69.25
C VAL A 20 6.67 18.88 68.41
N MET A 21 6.03 19.90 68.99
CA MET A 21 5.18 20.82 68.25
C MET A 21 5.98 21.65 67.25
N ASP A 22 7.15 22.17 67.64
CA ASP A 22 8.04 22.92 66.75
C ASP A 22 8.53 22.06 65.58
N ALA A 23 8.86 20.79 65.83
CA ALA A 23 9.20 19.84 64.77
C ALA A 23 8.04 19.65 63.77
N LYS A 24 6.81 19.45 64.26
CA LYS A 24 5.62 19.32 63.41
C LYS A 24 5.29 20.60 62.64
N ILE A 25 5.48 21.77 63.26
CA ILE A 25 5.29 23.07 62.60
C ILE A 25 6.33 23.25 61.50
N SER A 26 7.58 22.83 61.73
CA SER A 26 8.64 22.81 60.72
C SER A 26 8.26 21.91 59.54
N ASP A 27 7.81 20.68 59.81
CA ASP A 27 7.36 19.73 58.78
C ASP A 27 6.18 20.29 57.97
N LEU A 28 5.19 20.89 58.64
CA LEU A 28 4.06 21.54 57.98
C LEU A 28 4.49 22.73 57.12
N THR A 29 5.50 23.48 57.57
CA THR A 29 6.05 24.60 56.81
C THR A 29 6.71 24.10 55.53
N VAL A 30 7.48 23.01 55.60
CA VAL A 30 8.09 22.36 54.43
C VAL A 30 7.03 21.80 53.48
N ALA A 31 6.00 21.13 53.99
CA ALA A 31 4.90 20.64 53.18
C ALA A 31 4.15 21.81 52.49
N SER A 32 3.93 22.91 53.21
CA SER A 32 3.27 24.10 52.66
C SER A 32 4.09 24.79 51.58
N THR A 33 5.42 24.84 51.69
CA THR A 33 6.27 25.41 50.63
C THR A 33 6.31 24.50 49.40
N SER A 34 6.34 23.18 49.59
CA SER A 34 6.22 22.21 48.50
C SER A 34 4.91 22.37 47.74
N ILE A 35 3.77 22.40 48.45
CA ILE A 35 2.44 22.60 47.82
C ILE A 35 2.39 23.93 47.06
N ARG A 36 3.01 24.99 47.60
CA ARG A 36 3.07 26.28 46.90
C ARG A 36 3.85 26.18 45.59
N ALA A 37 4.96 25.44 45.58
CA ALA A 37 5.75 25.20 44.36
C ALA A 37 4.96 24.41 43.32
N ASP A 38 4.23 23.37 43.74
CA ASP A 38 3.38 22.58 42.87
C ASP A 38 2.25 23.44 42.27
N ILE A 39 1.61 24.28 43.09
CA ILE A 39 0.56 25.22 42.63
C ILE A 39 1.12 26.20 41.59
N THR A 40 2.35 26.71 41.78
CA THR A 40 2.96 27.59 40.78
C THR A 40 3.22 26.86 39.47
N SER A 41 3.74 25.63 39.52
CA SER A 41 3.96 24.82 38.32
C SER A 41 2.65 24.49 37.61
N PHE A 42 1.60 24.10 38.35
CA PHE A 42 0.28 23.85 37.77
C PHE A 42 -0.29 25.08 37.08
N ARG A 43 -0.16 26.28 37.68
CA ARG A 43 -0.60 27.53 37.04
C ARG A 43 0.09 27.77 35.71
N GLU A 44 1.40 27.55 35.62
CA GLU A 44 2.15 27.68 34.37
C GLU A 44 1.63 26.70 33.31
N THR A 45 1.41 25.43 33.69
CA THR A 45 0.87 24.44 32.75
C THR A 45 -0.54 24.78 32.27
N VAL A 46 -1.40 25.31 33.14
CA VAL A 46 -2.75 25.75 32.77
C VAL A 46 -2.67 26.91 31.79
N THR A 47 -1.78 27.88 32.01
CA THR A 47 -1.61 29.00 31.07
C THR A 47 -1.08 28.56 29.70
N ASP A 48 -0.17 27.58 29.64
CA ASP A 48 0.28 26.98 28.36
C ASP A 48 -0.88 26.27 27.65
N LEU A 49 -1.67 25.50 28.40
CA LEU A 49 -2.82 24.79 27.85
C LEU A 49 -3.89 25.75 27.33
N ASP A 50 -4.18 26.85 28.03
CA ASP A 50 -5.13 27.87 27.59
C ASP A 50 -4.67 28.54 26.29
N GLN A 51 -3.38 28.87 26.18
CA GLN A 51 -2.82 29.43 24.95
C GLN A 51 -2.92 28.44 23.78
N ARG A 52 -2.59 27.17 24.01
CA ARG A 52 -2.67 26.12 22.99
C ARG A 52 -4.12 25.82 22.60
N LEU A 53 -5.04 25.86 23.56
CA LEU A 53 -6.47 25.67 23.32
C LEU A 53 -7.02 26.80 22.45
N SER A 54 -6.69 28.05 22.76
CA SER A 54 -7.09 29.21 21.94
C SER A 54 -6.64 29.06 20.48
N VAL A 55 -5.39 28.65 20.24
CA VAL A 55 -4.90 28.41 18.86
C VAL A 55 -5.66 27.26 18.17
N VAL A 56 -6.02 26.21 18.91
CA VAL A 56 -6.81 25.09 18.36
C VAL A 56 -8.23 25.54 18.04
N GLU A 57 -8.86 26.31 18.92
CA GLU A 57 -10.20 26.85 18.72
C GLU A 57 -10.27 27.73 17.48
N ASP A 58 -9.30 28.63 17.29
CA ASP A 58 -9.20 29.48 16.08
C ASP A 58 -9.07 28.63 14.81
N ARG A 59 -8.26 27.56 14.86
CA ARG A 59 -8.09 26.65 13.71
C ARG A 59 -9.36 25.84 13.43
N VAL A 60 -10.07 25.43 14.47
CA VAL A 60 -11.33 24.67 14.34
C VAL A 60 -12.45 25.56 13.84
N ALA A 61 -12.47 26.84 14.22
CA ALA A 61 -13.48 27.81 13.80
C ALA A 61 -13.55 28.00 12.27
N VAL A 62 -12.44 27.79 11.56
CA VAL A 62 -12.37 27.94 10.09
C VAL A 62 -12.79 26.66 9.33
N LEU A 63 -12.81 25.50 9.99
CA LEU A 63 -13.13 24.22 9.34
C LEU A 63 -14.54 24.18 8.69
N PRO A 64 -15.61 24.71 9.30
CA PRO A 64 -16.94 24.70 8.68
C PRO A 64 -16.99 25.45 7.34
N ASP A 65 -16.29 26.59 7.25
CA ASP A 65 -16.24 27.40 6.03
C ASP A 65 -15.46 26.66 4.92
N GLN A 66 -14.33 26.05 5.27
CA GLN A 66 -13.57 25.21 4.33
C GLN A 66 -14.39 23.99 3.87
N GLU A 67 -15.15 23.36 4.77
CA GLU A 67 -16.02 22.25 4.39
C GLU A 67 -17.13 22.70 3.44
N ALA A 68 -17.72 23.87 3.68
CA ALA A 68 -18.72 24.47 2.80
C ALA A 68 -18.14 24.78 1.41
N GLU A 69 -16.93 25.35 1.34
CA GLU A 69 -16.22 25.62 0.10
C GLU A 69 -15.90 24.32 -0.66
N LEU A 70 -15.37 23.30 0.02
CA LEU A 70 -15.09 21.99 -0.57
C LEU A 70 -16.36 21.33 -1.10
N ARG A 71 -17.48 21.44 -0.38
CA ARG A 71 -18.77 20.91 -0.82
C ARG A 71 -19.25 21.62 -2.08
N SER A 72 -19.14 22.96 -2.13
CA SER A 72 -19.48 23.77 -3.29
C SER A 72 -18.61 23.42 -4.50
N LEU A 73 -17.30 23.34 -4.30
CA LEU A 73 -16.36 22.98 -5.37
C LEU A 73 -16.63 21.58 -5.90
N ARG A 74 -16.91 20.62 -5.01
CA ARG A 74 -17.28 19.26 -5.40
C ARG A 74 -18.56 19.23 -6.21
N ALA A 75 -19.59 19.96 -5.80
CA ALA A 75 -20.84 20.08 -6.55
C ALA A 75 -20.61 20.69 -7.94
N LYS A 76 -19.76 21.72 -8.03
CA LYS A 76 -19.37 22.35 -9.31
C LYS A 76 -18.63 21.38 -10.22
N VAL A 77 -17.67 20.62 -9.68
CA VAL A 77 -16.94 19.59 -10.46
C VAL A 77 -17.89 18.52 -10.95
N THR A 78 -18.79 18.00 -10.11
CA THR A 78 -19.81 17.02 -10.54
C THR A 78 -20.71 17.60 -11.63
N GLY A 79 -21.19 18.84 -11.47
CA GLY A 79 -21.99 19.51 -12.49
C GLY A 79 -21.27 19.67 -13.83
N LEU A 80 -19.97 20.00 -13.80
CA LEU A 80 -19.13 20.11 -15.00
C LEU A 80 -18.87 18.74 -15.64
N GLU A 81 -18.58 17.71 -14.84
CA GLU A 81 -18.38 16.34 -15.34
C GLU A 81 -19.65 15.80 -15.99
N ASP A 82 -20.81 16.04 -15.38
CA ASP A 82 -22.11 15.67 -15.93
C ASP A 82 -22.37 16.44 -17.23
N SER A 83 -22.21 17.76 -17.23
CA SER A 83 -22.42 18.60 -18.42
C SER A 83 -21.52 18.17 -19.59
N SER A 84 -20.23 17.93 -19.33
CA SER A 84 -19.28 17.47 -20.36
C SER A 84 -19.54 16.03 -20.82
N SER A 85 -20.18 15.19 -19.99
CA SER A 85 -20.45 13.79 -20.31
C SER A 85 -21.86 13.54 -20.84
N ARG A 86 -22.77 14.51 -20.73
CA ARG A 86 -24.19 14.42 -21.12
C ARG A 86 -24.41 13.94 -22.55
N ASP A 87 -23.54 14.36 -23.46
CA ASP A 87 -23.64 14.01 -24.89
C ASP A 87 -22.86 12.74 -25.24
N ASN A 88 -22.11 12.20 -24.29
CA ASN A 88 -21.23 11.05 -24.48
C ASN A 88 -21.92 9.75 -24.05
N VAL A 89 -22.30 8.93 -25.04
CA VAL A 89 -22.88 7.60 -24.81
C VAL A 89 -21.82 6.53 -25.09
N ARG A 90 -21.75 5.54 -24.19
CA ARG A 90 -20.91 4.35 -24.33
C ARG A 90 -21.74 3.15 -24.77
N PHE A 91 -21.23 2.42 -25.75
CA PHE A 91 -21.79 1.17 -26.26
C PHE A 91 -20.82 0.01 -25.98
N PHE A 92 -21.34 -1.08 -25.43
CA PHE A 92 -20.60 -2.29 -25.09
C PHE A 92 -21.18 -3.49 -25.81
N GLY A 93 -20.36 -4.51 -26.08
CA GLY A 93 -20.82 -5.76 -26.71
C GLY A 93 -20.90 -5.73 -28.24
N ILE A 94 -20.64 -4.59 -28.87
CA ILE A 94 -20.51 -4.51 -30.34
C ILE A 94 -19.20 -5.17 -30.72
N LEU A 95 -19.23 -6.24 -31.53
CA LEU A 95 -18.01 -6.95 -31.94
C LEU A 95 -17.04 -6.04 -32.71
N GLU A 96 -15.73 -6.27 -32.54
CA GLU A 96 -14.70 -5.57 -33.31
C GLU A 96 -14.93 -5.82 -34.81
N TYR A 97 -14.58 -4.85 -35.65
CA TYR A 97 -14.70 -4.88 -37.13
C TYR A 97 -16.12 -4.92 -37.70
N LYS A 98 -17.17 -5.18 -36.90
CA LYS A 98 -18.57 -5.09 -37.35
C LYS A 98 -19.02 -3.68 -37.70
N GLU A 99 -18.35 -2.66 -37.18
CA GLU A 99 -18.65 -1.26 -37.48
C GLU A 99 -18.21 -0.84 -38.89
N GLY A 100 -17.33 -1.62 -39.52
CA GLY A 100 -16.65 -1.22 -40.75
C GLY A 100 -15.68 -0.05 -40.55
N TYR A 101 -15.50 0.76 -41.59
CA TYR A 101 -14.55 1.88 -41.60
C TYR A 101 -15.07 3.12 -40.85
N ASP A 102 -16.37 3.39 -40.93
CA ASP A 102 -16.99 4.56 -40.28
C ASP A 102 -18.02 4.15 -39.23
N ILE A 103 -17.62 4.32 -37.97
CA ILE A 103 -18.43 4.05 -36.78
C ILE A 103 -19.67 4.94 -36.75
N LYS A 104 -19.59 6.18 -37.25
CA LYS A 104 -20.75 7.10 -37.24
C LYS A 104 -21.85 6.55 -38.13
N THR A 105 -21.53 6.18 -39.36
CA THR A 105 -22.49 5.60 -40.31
C THR A 105 -23.07 4.28 -39.80
N PHE A 106 -22.23 3.43 -39.20
CA PHE A 106 -22.70 2.22 -38.53
C PHE A 106 -23.73 2.54 -37.43
N LEU A 107 -23.42 3.45 -36.50
CA LEU A 107 -24.33 3.81 -35.41
C LEU A 107 -25.65 4.40 -35.92
N LYS A 108 -25.65 5.18 -37.00
CA LYS A 108 -26.89 5.70 -37.62
C LYS A 108 -27.83 4.59 -38.05
N THR A 109 -27.30 3.46 -38.53
CA THR A 109 -28.10 2.33 -39.01
C THR A 109 -28.41 1.30 -37.92
N ALA A 110 -27.51 1.14 -36.94
CA ALA A 110 -27.63 0.16 -35.86
C ALA A 110 -28.55 0.66 -34.73
N LEU A 111 -28.46 1.94 -34.34
CA LEU A 111 -29.21 2.46 -33.19
C LEU A 111 -30.74 2.32 -33.33
N PRO A 112 -31.35 2.63 -34.49
CA PRO A 112 -32.78 2.40 -34.69
C PRO A 112 -33.16 0.91 -34.55
N LYS A 113 -32.30 0.00 -35.01
CA LYS A 113 -32.53 -1.46 -34.91
C LYS A 113 -32.41 -1.96 -33.47
N ILE A 114 -31.49 -1.41 -32.69
CA ILE A 114 -31.23 -1.82 -31.30
C ILE A 114 -32.33 -1.29 -30.38
N THR A 115 -32.67 0.00 -30.52
CA THR A 115 -33.56 0.70 -29.57
C THR A 115 -35.03 0.71 -30.01
N GLY A 116 -35.32 0.36 -31.28
CA GLY A 116 -36.66 0.46 -31.86
C GLY A 116 -37.18 1.91 -31.95
N LEU A 117 -36.32 2.91 -31.74
CA LEU A 117 -36.69 4.32 -31.78
C LEU A 117 -36.74 4.85 -33.21
N ALA A 118 -37.82 5.57 -33.51
CA ALA A 118 -37.89 6.44 -34.67
C ALA A 118 -37.39 7.84 -34.26
N PHE A 119 -36.17 8.19 -34.69
CA PHE A 119 -35.62 9.51 -34.41
C PHE A 119 -36.25 10.58 -35.33
N SER A 120 -36.71 11.69 -34.75
CA SER A 120 -37.33 12.79 -35.50
C SER A 120 -36.35 13.52 -36.44
N SER A 121 -35.05 13.38 -36.22
CA SER A 121 -33.98 14.00 -37.02
C SER A 121 -32.86 12.98 -37.22
N PRO A 122 -32.04 13.12 -38.28
CA PRO A 122 -30.91 12.22 -38.49
C PRO A 122 -29.98 12.24 -37.27
N LEU A 123 -29.39 11.09 -36.93
CA LEU A 123 -28.43 11.02 -35.84
C LEU A 123 -27.13 11.71 -36.28
N GLU A 124 -26.70 12.72 -35.52
CA GLU A 124 -25.50 13.50 -35.78
C GLU A 124 -24.50 13.33 -34.64
N PHE A 125 -23.24 13.12 -35.00
CA PHE A 125 -22.17 12.81 -34.05
C PHE A 125 -21.02 13.80 -34.24
N GLN A 126 -20.59 14.43 -33.15
CA GLN A 126 -19.32 15.16 -33.13
C GLN A 126 -18.17 14.16 -33.34
N GLN A 127 -18.16 13.07 -32.58
CA GLN A 127 -17.11 12.06 -32.63
C GLN A 127 -17.69 10.68 -32.30
N ALA A 128 -17.15 9.63 -32.92
CA ALA A 128 -17.41 8.25 -32.53
C ALA A 128 -16.13 7.44 -32.69
N HIS A 129 -15.70 6.75 -31.63
CA HIS A 129 -14.47 5.95 -31.65
C HIS A 129 -14.49 4.84 -30.60
N ARG A 130 -13.72 3.78 -30.85
CA ARG A 130 -13.42 2.73 -29.85
C ARG A 130 -12.46 3.28 -28.79
N ILE A 131 -12.67 2.91 -27.54
CA ILE A 131 -11.83 3.31 -26.41
C ILE A 131 -11.19 2.10 -25.75
N GLY A 132 -9.92 2.25 -25.37
CA GLY A 132 -9.13 1.22 -24.73
C GLY A 132 -8.15 0.54 -25.69
N SER A 133 -7.23 -0.21 -25.10
CA SER A 133 -6.22 -0.97 -25.84
C SER A 133 -6.86 -2.17 -26.53
N LEU A 134 -6.46 -2.43 -27.77
CA LEU A 134 -6.85 -3.64 -28.48
C LEU A 134 -6.35 -4.85 -27.68
N HIS A 135 -7.28 -5.69 -27.25
CA HIS A 135 -6.93 -6.88 -26.48
C HIS A 135 -6.49 -7.98 -27.44
N LYS A 136 -5.21 -8.36 -27.39
CA LYS A 136 -4.57 -9.25 -28.38
C LYS A 136 -5.01 -10.72 -28.27
N GLU A 137 -5.61 -11.13 -27.16
CA GLU A 137 -5.71 -12.55 -26.79
C GLU A 137 -7.15 -13.09 -26.66
N THR A 138 -8.17 -12.24 -26.53
CA THR A 138 -9.57 -12.71 -26.42
C THR A 138 -10.53 -11.81 -27.20
N HIS A 139 -11.23 -12.40 -28.18
CA HIS A 139 -12.39 -11.81 -28.87
C HIS A 139 -13.62 -11.70 -27.94
N ASP A 140 -13.54 -12.29 -26.75
CA ASP A 140 -14.63 -12.37 -25.78
C ASP A 140 -15.01 -11.00 -25.18
N LYS A 141 -14.16 -9.98 -25.31
CA LYS A 141 -14.39 -8.63 -24.74
C LYS A 141 -14.08 -7.53 -25.76
N PRO A 142 -15.03 -7.20 -26.65
CA PRO A 142 -14.82 -6.11 -27.60
C PRO A 142 -14.67 -4.75 -26.88
N ARG A 143 -13.83 -3.85 -27.41
CA ARG A 143 -13.60 -2.53 -26.80
C ARG A 143 -14.87 -1.68 -26.82
N PRO A 144 -15.18 -0.88 -25.80
CA PRO A 144 -16.35 -0.02 -25.86
C PRO A 144 -16.24 1.04 -26.96
N ILE A 145 -17.36 1.40 -27.59
CA ILE A 145 -17.45 2.59 -28.45
C ILE A 145 -17.94 3.75 -27.60
N ILE A 146 -17.33 4.93 -27.73
CA ILE A 146 -17.92 6.17 -27.24
C ILE A 146 -18.33 7.02 -28.44
N ALA A 147 -19.59 7.44 -28.44
CA ALA A 147 -20.10 8.42 -29.39
C ALA A 147 -20.56 9.69 -28.65
N CYS A 148 -20.06 10.84 -29.11
CA CYS A 148 -20.51 12.16 -28.70
C CYS A 148 -21.59 12.64 -29.68
N PHE A 149 -22.82 12.77 -29.20
CA PHE A 149 -23.96 13.22 -29.97
C PHE A 149 -23.94 14.74 -30.12
N LEU A 150 -24.40 15.25 -31.27
CA LEU A 150 -24.53 16.69 -31.44
C LEU A 150 -25.76 17.25 -30.69
N ARG A 151 -26.81 16.42 -30.57
CA ARG A 151 -28.05 16.76 -29.85
C ARG A 151 -28.16 15.92 -28.59
N HIS A 152 -28.16 16.59 -27.44
CA HIS A 152 -28.33 15.96 -26.14
C HIS A 152 -29.62 15.13 -26.01
N GLU A 153 -30.71 15.62 -26.62
CA GLU A 153 -32.02 14.95 -26.60
C GLU A 153 -31.95 13.52 -27.13
N GLN A 154 -31.20 13.30 -28.21
CA GLN A 154 -31.02 11.98 -28.82
C GLN A 154 -30.25 11.04 -27.88
N ALA A 155 -29.17 11.54 -27.24
CA ALA A 155 -28.40 10.78 -26.26
C ALA A 155 -29.27 10.36 -25.06
N CYS A 156 -30.08 11.29 -24.54
CA CYS A 156 -31.01 11.04 -23.44
C CYS A 156 -32.08 10.00 -23.80
N GLN A 157 -32.69 10.09 -24.98
CA GLN A 157 -33.67 9.11 -25.45
C GLN A 157 -33.06 7.70 -25.53
N ILE A 158 -31.87 7.58 -26.12
CA ILE A 158 -31.17 6.30 -26.26
C ILE A 158 -30.84 5.70 -24.88
N ILE A 159 -30.31 6.50 -23.95
CA ILE A 159 -30.00 6.04 -22.60
C ILE A 159 -31.27 5.63 -21.84
N SER A 160 -32.33 6.43 -21.95
CA SER A 160 -33.61 6.15 -21.30
C SER A 160 -34.21 4.83 -21.78
N VAL A 161 -34.22 4.61 -23.10
CA VAL A 161 -34.68 3.36 -23.70
C VAL A 161 -33.80 2.19 -23.30
N ALA A 162 -32.48 2.35 -23.30
CA ALA A 162 -31.60 1.27 -22.87
C ALA A 162 -31.72 0.90 -21.38
N LYS A 163 -32.25 1.80 -20.55
CA LYS A 163 -32.56 1.52 -19.13
C LYS A 163 -33.94 0.87 -18.96
N SER A 164 -34.89 1.17 -19.84
CA SER A 164 -36.29 0.72 -19.72
C SER A 164 -36.61 -0.54 -20.53
N GLN A 165 -36.13 -0.62 -21.77
CA GLN A 165 -36.08 -1.86 -22.53
C GLN A 165 -34.96 -2.71 -21.95
N GLY A 166 -35.24 -3.99 -21.67
CA GLY A 166 -34.32 -4.91 -20.99
C GLY A 166 -33.05 -5.24 -21.80
N PRO A 167 -32.64 -6.50 -21.91
CA PRO A 167 -31.40 -6.84 -22.61
C PRO A 167 -31.51 -6.46 -24.10
N LEU A 168 -30.77 -5.43 -24.51
CA LEU A 168 -30.68 -5.03 -25.91
C LEU A 168 -29.80 -6.03 -26.67
N SER A 169 -30.16 -6.32 -27.91
CA SER A 169 -29.38 -7.24 -28.75
C SER A 169 -29.23 -6.73 -30.18
N LEU A 170 -28.04 -6.91 -30.75
CA LEU A 170 -27.76 -6.67 -32.15
C LEU A 170 -27.23 -7.96 -32.78
N GLU A 171 -27.92 -8.50 -33.79
CA GLU A 171 -27.51 -9.73 -34.49
C GLU A 171 -27.26 -10.91 -33.54
N GLY A 172 -28.04 -11.01 -32.46
CA GLY A 172 -27.88 -12.05 -31.42
C GLY A 172 -26.84 -11.75 -30.34
N ASN A 173 -26.07 -10.66 -30.45
CA ASN A 173 -25.12 -10.23 -29.43
C ASN A 173 -25.75 -9.28 -28.42
N LYS A 174 -25.52 -9.50 -27.13
CA LYS A 174 -25.99 -8.62 -26.07
C LYS A 174 -25.23 -7.29 -26.09
N ILE A 175 -25.99 -6.19 -26.14
CA ILE A 175 -25.48 -4.83 -26.14
C ILE A 175 -25.87 -4.15 -24.83
N ASP A 176 -24.91 -3.52 -24.16
CA ASP A 176 -25.19 -2.62 -23.04
C ASP A 176 -24.88 -1.18 -23.47
N ILE A 177 -25.77 -0.26 -23.12
CA ILE A 177 -25.62 1.17 -23.41
C ILE A 177 -25.63 1.93 -22.08
N GLY A 178 -24.76 2.94 -21.94
CA GLY A 178 -24.74 3.76 -20.73
C GLY A 178 -24.07 5.11 -20.91
N ASN A 179 -24.29 6.01 -19.96
CA ASN A 179 -23.61 7.30 -19.93
C ASN A 179 -22.11 7.09 -19.56
N LYS A 180 -21.24 7.87 -20.18
CA LYS A 180 -19.80 7.95 -19.86
C LYS A 180 -19.55 8.21 -18.36
N GLY A 181 -20.36 9.04 -17.72
CA GLY A 181 -20.24 9.38 -16.29
C GLY A 181 -20.57 8.21 -15.35
N GLU A 182 -21.77 7.65 -15.47
CA GLU A 182 -22.28 6.57 -14.59
C GLU A 182 -21.38 5.33 -14.59
N LYS A 183 -20.89 4.91 -15.76
CA LYS A 183 -20.08 3.69 -15.87
C LYS A 183 -18.62 3.87 -15.44
N ARG A 184 -18.06 5.10 -15.50
CA ARG A 184 -16.73 5.40 -14.89
C ARG A 184 -16.80 5.26 -13.37
N GLN A 185 -17.92 5.61 -12.77
CA GLN A 185 -18.15 5.41 -11.34
C GLN A 185 -18.28 3.92 -10.99
N GLN A 186 -19.08 3.16 -11.75
CA GLN A 186 -19.19 1.70 -11.57
C GLN A 186 -17.85 0.96 -11.78
N GLU A 187 -17.03 1.41 -12.72
CA GLU A 187 -15.70 0.83 -12.96
C GLU A 187 -14.73 1.14 -11.81
N LYS A 188 -14.75 2.37 -11.27
CA LYS A 188 -14.00 2.75 -10.06
C LYS A 188 -14.45 1.95 -8.84
N GLU A 189 -15.75 1.72 -8.67
CA GLU A 189 -16.30 0.90 -7.58
C GLU A 189 -15.86 -0.55 -7.70
N ARG A 190 -15.99 -1.17 -8.88
CA ARG A 190 -15.45 -2.52 -9.13
C ARG A 190 -13.95 -2.61 -8.85
N GLN A 191 -13.17 -1.60 -9.22
CA GLN A 191 -11.74 -1.53 -8.91
C GLN A 191 -11.47 -1.39 -7.40
N ARG A 192 -12.27 -0.60 -6.66
CA ARG A 192 -12.18 -0.52 -5.20
C ARG A 192 -12.51 -1.85 -4.53
N ASP A 193 -13.53 -2.56 -5.01
CA ASP A 193 -13.91 -3.87 -4.47
C ASP A 193 -12.81 -4.91 -4.71
N THR A 194 -12.26 -4.97 -5.93
CA THR A 194 -11.12 -5.88 -6.22
C THR A 194 -9.88 -5.54 -5.37
N ARG A 195 -9.57 -4.26 -5.18
CA ARG A 195 -8.48 -3.82 -4.29
C ARG A 195 -8.75 -4.18 -2.83
N GLY A 196 -9.97 -4.02 -2.35
CA GLY A 196 -10.38 -4.43 -1.01
C GLY A 196 -10.26 -5.95 -0.82
N GLN A 197 -10.58 -6.74 -1.83
CA GLN A 197 -10.38 -8.20 -1.81
C GLN A 197 -8.89 -8.59 -1.81
N GLN A 198 -8.04 -7.87 -2.57
CA GLN A 198 -6.58 -8.07 -2.54
C GLN A 198 -5.97 -7.67 -1.19
N GLU A 199 -6.41 -6.56 -0.60
CA GLU A 199 -5.95 -6.12 0.73
C GLU A 199 -6.36 -7.08 1.84
N LYS A 200 -7.52 -7.72 1.76
CA LYS A 200 -7.93 -8.81 2.68
C LYS A 200 -7.09 -10.09 2.54
N LYS A 201 -6.50 -10.35 1.36
CA LYS A 201 -5.63 -11.52 1.12
C LYS A 201 -4.16 -11.29 1.52
N ARG A 202 -3.70 -10.03 1.59
CA ARG A 202 -2.32 -9.67 1.98
C ARG A 202 -1.89 -10.18 3.37
N PRO A 203 -2.72 -10.20 4.42
CA PRO A 203 -2.34 -10.78 5.72
C PRO A 203 -2.03 -12.28 5.63
N GLN A 204 -2.89 -13.04 4.93
CA GLN A 204 -2.73 -14.49 4.78
C GLN A 204 -1.48 -14.86 3.97
N GLU A 205 -1.16 -14.07 2.95
CA GLU A 205 0.05 -14.27 2.15
C GLU A 205 1.33 -13.93 2.93
N LYS A 206 1.31 -12.85 3.71
CA LYS A 206 2.42 -12.48 4.61
C LYS A 206 2.65 -13.51 5.71
N GLU A 207 1.59 -14.14 6.22
CA GLU A 207 1.67 -15.20 7.23
C GLU A 207 2.33 -16.46 6.64
N ARG A 208 1.88 -16.92 5.46
CA ARG A 208 2.51 -18.04 4.73
C ARG A 208 3.99 -17.79 4.40
N GLN A 209 4.36 -16.54 4.10
CA GLN A 209 5.76 -16.17 3.86
C GLN A 209 6.60 -16.15 5.15
N ARG A 210 6.02 -15.76 6.30
CA ARG A 210 6.69 -15.87 7.60
C ARG A 210 6.91 -17.33 8.00
N ASP A 211 5.93 -18.19 7.76
CA ASP A 211 6.03 -19.61 8.09
C ASP A 211 7.11 -20.31 7.26
N THR A 212 7.17 -20.04 5.95
CA THR A 212 8.21 -20.60 5.07
C THR A 212 9.61 -20.09 5.44
N ARG A 213 9.76 -18.81 5.78
CA ARG A 213 11.02 -18.26 6.29
C ARG A 213 11.43 -18.88 7.63
N GLY A 214 10.48 -19.05 8.55
CA GLY A 214 10.72 -19.73 9.83
C GLY A 214 11.15 -21.19 9.67
N GLN A 215 10.59 -21.90 8.70
CA GLN A 215 11.01 -23.27 8.37
C GLN A 215 12.43 -23.31 7.76
N GLN A 216 12.79 -22.35 6.91
CA GLN A 216 14.15 -22.25 6.36
C GLN A 216 15.19 -21.90 7.44
N GLU A 217 14.86 -20.99 8.37
CA GLU A 217 15.75 -20.64 9.49
C GLU A 217 15.96 -21.80 10.46
N LYS A 218 14.94 -22.65 10.69
CA LYS A 218 15.08 -23.87 11.50
C LYS A 218 15.95 -24.95 10.84
N LYS A 219 15.97 -25.04 9.51
CA LYS A 219 16.79 -26.01 8.77
C LYS A 219 18.26 -25.59 8.63
N ARG A 220 18.55 -24.29 8.69
CA ARG A 220 19.91 -23.72 8.55
C ARG A 220 20.96 -24.27 9.53
N PRO A 221 20.68 -24.44 10.84
CA PRO A 221 21.66 -25.00 11.77
C PRO A 221 21.98 -26.46 11.47
N GLN A 222 20.95 -27.28 11.18
CA GLN A 222 21.12 -28.69 10.84
C GLN A 222 21.92 -28.88 9.56
N GLU A 223 21.71 -28.02 8.56
CA GLU A 223 22.46 -28.05 7.31
C GLU A 223 23.92 -27.63 7.52
N LYS A 224 24.17 -26.60 8.33
CA LYS A 224 25.53 -26.18 8.72
C LYS A 224 26.28 -27.26 9.50
N GLU A 225 25.59 -28.01 10.35
CA GLU A 225 26.17 -29.13 11.10
C GLU A 225 26.54 -30.30 10.18
N ARG A 226 25.64 -30.70 9.27
CA ARG A 226 25.93 -31.69 8.23
C ARG A 226 27.14 -31.32 7.35
N GLN A 227 27.29 -30.03 7.02
CA GLN A 227 28.45 -29.53 6.29
C GLN A 227 29.74 -29.62 7.11
N ARG A 228 29.70 -29.30 8.42
CA ARG A 228 30.85 -29.44 9.32
C ARG A 228 31.25 -30.90 9.49
N ASP A 229 30.30 -31.81 9.60
CA ASP A 229 30.59 -33.24 9.73
C ASP A 229 31.21 -33.82 8.46
N THR A 230 30.69 -33.43 7.28
CA THR A 230 31.30 -33.80 6.00
C THR A 230 32.75 -33.31 5.92
N ARG A 231 33.03 -32.07 6.35
CA ARG A 231 34.38 -31.53 6.38
C ARG A 231 35.30 -32.26 7.36
N ARG A 232 34.81 -32.60 8.55
CA ARG A 232 35.55 -33.42 9.54
C ARG A 232 35.89 -34.80 8.99
N GLN A 233 34.97 -35.43 8.27
CA GLN A 233 35.24 -36.72 7.62
C GLN A 233 36.30 -36.61 6.52
N GLN A 234 36.30 -35.54 5.73
CA GLN A 234 37.33 -35.28 4.72
C GLN A 234 38.71 -35.03 5.38
N GLU A 235 38.76 -34.24 6.45
CA GLU A 235 39.99 -33.98 7.19
C GLU A 235 40.57 -35.23 7.86
N ARG A 236 39.73 -36.16 8.33
CA ARG A 236 40.17 -37.46 8.86
C ARG A 236 40.76 -38.39 7.79
N LYS A 237 40.29 -38.30 6.54
CA LYS A 237 40.79 -39.13 5.42
C LYS A 237 42.08 -38.58 4.79
N ARG A 238 42.34 -37.28 4.93
CA ARG A 238 43.51 -36.58 4.35
C ARG A 238 44.88 -37.17 4.73
N PRO A 239 45.16 -37.59 5.99
CA PRO A 239 46.46 -38.18 6.34
C PRO A 239 46.70 -39.52 5.64
N GLN A 240 45.68 -40.39 5.60
CA GLN A 240 45.74 -41.69 4.94
C GLN A 240 45.92 -41.55 3.43
N GLU A 241 45.28 -40.56 2.82
CA GLU A 241 45.44 -40.25 1.41
C GLU A 241 46.83 -39.70 1.09
N LYS A 242 47.36 -38.79 1.94
CA LYS A 242 48.73 -38.27 1.82
C LYS A 242 49.78 -39.37 2.01
N GLU A 243 49.54 -40.34 2.88
CA GLU A 243 50.41 -41.49 3.10
C GLU A 243 50.39 -42.43 1.89
N ARG A 244 49.20 -42.78 1.37
CA ARG A 244 49.06 -43.53 0.11
C ARG A 244 49.77 -42.85 -1.07
N GLN A 245 49.69 -41.53 -1.17
CA GLN A 245 50.39 -40.76 -2.21
C GLN A 245 51.92 -40.75 -2.01
N ARG A 246 52.41 -40.72 -0.76
CA ARG A 246 53.84 -40.83 -0.44
C ARG A 246 54.37 -42.23 -0.77
N ASP A 247 53.62 -43.28 -0.45
CA ASP A 247 53.98 -44.65 -0.77
C ASP A 247 53.99 -44.90 -2.28
N ALA A 248 53.01 -44.35 -3.02
CA ALA A 248 53.02 -44.37 -4.49
C ALA A 248 54.26 -43.67 -5.07
N ARG A 249 54.66 -42.51 -4.53
CA ARG A 249 55.91 -41.82 -4.93
C ARG A 249 57.16 -42.62 -4.59
N ARG A 250 57.20 -43.31 -3.45
CA ARG A 250 58.33 -44.20 -3.09
C ARG A 250 58.46 -45.38 -4.06
N GLN A 251 57.34 -45.92 -4.53
CA GLN A 251 57.33 -46.97 -5.55
C GLN A 251 57.78 -46.46 -6.93
N GLN A 252 57.47 -45.21 -7.28
CA GLN A 252 57.93 -44.59 -8.53
C GLN A 252 59.43 -44.20 -8.46
N GLY A 253 59.92 -43.73 -7.31
CA GLY A 253 61.33 -43.37 -7.11
C GLY A 253 62.31 -44.55 -7.12
N ARG A 254 61.83 -45.80 -7.03
CA ARG A 254 62.67 -46.99 -7.21
C ARG A 254 62.85 -47.40 -8.68
N LYS A 255 62.15 -46.78 -9.63
CA LYS A 255 62.05 -47.31 -11.00
C LYS A 255 62.96 -46.69 -12.07
N HIS A 256 63.78 -45.65 -11.83
CA HIS A 256 64.67 -45.13 -12.91
C HIS A 256 65.99 -44.50 -12.46
N PRO A 257 67.16 -45.08 -12.85
CA PRO A 257 68.45 -44.41 -13.01
C PRO A 257 68.73 -44.03 -14.49
N GLN A 258 69.51 -42.94 -14.65
CA GLN A 258 70.35 -42.52 -15.79
C GLN A 258 69.77 -42.49 -17.23
N GLU A 259 69.79 -41.32 -17.86
CA GLU A 259 70.74 -40.99 -18.95
C GLU A 259 70.58 -39.52 -19.39
N LYS A 260 71.71 -38.82 -19.52
CA LYS A 260 71.87 -37.46 -20.04
C LYS A 260 72.84 -37.55 -21.20
N GLU A 261 72.41 -37.13 -22.37
CA GLU A 261 73.16 -36.63 -23.55
C GLU A 261 72.05 -36.27 -24.55
N GLY A 262 71.96 -35.16 -25.26
CA GLY A 262 72.80 -34.03 -25.62
C GLY A 262 72.11 -33.38 -26.84
N SER A 263 72.55 -32.18 -27.26
CA SER A 263 72.08 -31.39 -28.43
C SER A 263 70.76 -30.60 -28.22
N GLU A 264 70.57 -29.39 -28.74
CA GLU A 264 71.39 -28.46 -29.51
C GLU A 264 70.70 -27.07 -29.48
N LEU A 265 71.47 -26.04 -29.78
CA LEU A 265 71.10 -24.62 -29.83
C LEU A 265 70.19 -24.30 -31.03
N GLN A 266 69.21 -23.41 -30.85
CA GLN A 266 68.99 -22.34 -31.84
C GLN A 266 68.17 -21.16 -31.27
N GLU A 267 68.79 -19.98 -31.30
CA GLU A 267 68.13 -18.68 -31.17
C GLU A 267 67.31 -18.36 -32.43
N GLY A 268 66.24 -17.57 -32.29
CA GLY A 268 65.68 -16.86 -33.44
C GLY A 268 64.23 -16.36 -33.32
N SER A 269 64.12 -15.03 -33.30
CA SER A 269 63.17 -14.22 -34.10
C SER A 269 61.79 -13.83 -33.54
N LYS A 270 61.74 -12.56 -33.10
CA LYS A 270 60.90 -11.42 -33.54
C LYS A 270 59.46 -11.62 -34.07
N GLY A 271 58.61 -10.67 -33.64
CA GLY A 271 57.35 -10.18 -34.23
C GLY A 271 56.25 -10.17 -33.17
N ASP A 272 55.61 -9.08 -32.75
CA ASP A 272 55.52 -7.66 -33.14
C ASP A 272 55.43 -6.80 -31.86
#